data_AF-A0A6I5WEL3-F1
#
_entry.id   AF-A0A6I5WEL3-F1
#
_cell.length_a   1.000
_cell.length_b   1.000
_cell.length_c   1.000
_cell.angle_alpha   90.00
_cell.angle_beta   90.00
_cell.angle_gamma   90.00
#
_symmetry.space_group_name_H-M   'P 1'
#
loop_
_entity.id
_entity.type
_entity.pdbx_description
1 polymer ?
#
loop_
_entity_poly.entity_id
_entity_poly.type
_entity_poly.pdbx_seq_one_letter_code
_entity_poly.pdbx_strand_id
1 'polypeptide(L)'
;MLSFTAVHTLTGCLLVADAEADALGWGTPVTLLLVHDRPQPTGDPVPEMRSVEFPLHREDLLTDPAGIPVLLHRLTSELHQPNSPYRTALHTILGLIRRTTPDARLLAWATCYTDTPTGQPQQVRRIDAVDTDDRLYQLTRLCGEDHPLLAVEDTPDPHGAPATYPGLSALLAATARVADGGAA
;
A
#
# COMPACT_ATOMS: atom_id res chain seq x y z
N MET A 1 -10.66 -14.02 0.45
CA MET A 1 -11.32 -13.50 1.66
C MET A 1 -10.44 -13.63 2.88
N LEU A 2 -9.91 -12.51 3.34
CA LEU A 2 -9.28 -12.29 4.64
C LEU A 2 -10.31 -12.50 5.76
N SER A 3 -9.84 -13.05 6.87
CA SER A 3 -10.64 -13.18 8.09
C SER A 3 -10.77 -11.84 8.81
N PHE A 4 -11.74 -11.73 9.71
CA PHE A 4 -11.88 -10.56 10.60
C PHE A 4 -10.58 -10.22 11.33
N THR A 5 -9.88 -11.25 11.84
CA THR A 5 -8.56 -11.07 12.48
C THR A 5 -7.54 -10.49 11.52
N ALA A 6 -7.50 -10.94 10.26
CA ALA A 6 -6.57 -10.42 9.28
C ALA A 6 -6.87 -8.95 8.94
N VAL A 7 -8.14 -8.56 8.78
CA VAL A 7 -8.55 -7.16 8.59
C VAL A 7 -8.13 -6.29 9.77
N HIS A 8 -8.31 -6.79 11.00
CA HIS A 8 -7.89 -6.09 12.22
C HIS A 8 -6.37 -5.95 12.33
N THR A 9 -5.61 -7.00 12.00
CA THR A 9 -4.14 -6.94 12.00
C THR A 9 -3.63 -6.00 10.89
N LEU A 10 -4.27 -5.96 9.72
CA LEU A 10 -3.93 -5.03 8.64
C LEU A 10 -4.15 -3.59 9.09
N THR A 11 -5.29 -3.32 9.73
CA THR A 11 -5.58 -2.03 10.37
C THR A 11 -4.47 -1.63 11.35
N GLY A 12 -4.05 -2.54 12.23
CA GLY A 12 -2.92 -2.31 13.13
C GLY A 12 -1.61 -2.01 12.41
N CYS A 13 -1.32 -2.74 11.32
CA CYS A 13 -0.13 -2.52 10.50
C CYS A 13 -0.14 -1.13 9.84
N LEU A 14 -1.29 -0.67 9.34
CA LEU A 14 -1.41 0.67 8.74
C LEU A 14 -1.26 1.79 9.78
N LEU A 15 -1.75 1.59 11.00
CA LEU A 15 -1.54 2.52 12.12
C LEU A 15 -0.07 2.63 12.51
N VAL A 16 0.65 1.50 12.51
CA VAL A 16 2.12 1.50 12.72
C VAL A 16 2.82 2.22 11.58
N ALA A 17 2.45 1.95 10.32
CA ALA A 17 3.02 2.63 9.17
C ALA A 17 2.78 4.16 9.21
N ASP A 18 1.63 4.62 9.70
CA ASP A 18 1.36 6.04 9.93
C ASP A 18 2.23 6.65 11.04
N ALA A 19 2.47 5.92 12.13
CA ALA A 19 3.38 6.38 13.18
C ALA A 19 4.84 6.43 12.70
N GLU A 20 5.28 5.45 11.92
CA GLU A 20 6.60 5.45 11.28
C GLU A 20 6.72 6.57 10.24
N ALA A 21 5.65 6.83 9.48
CA ALA A 21 5.59 7.94 8.54
C ALA A 21 5.85 9.29 9.22
N ASP A 22 5.35 9.47 10.44
CA ASP A 22 5.62 10.65 11.23
C ASP A 22 7.10 10.79 11.62
N ALA A 23 7.68 9.70 12.13
CA ALA A 23 9.07 9.68 12.58
C ALA A 23 10.09 9.79 11.44
N LEU A 24 9.77 9.22 10.27
CA LEU A 24 10.66 9.13 9.11
C LEU A 24 10.38 10.19 8.04
N GLY A 25 9.33 11.00 8.23
CA GLY A 25 8.90 12.02 7.26
C GLY A 25 8.32 11.44 5.97
N TRP A 26 7.70 10.25 6.03
CA TRP A 26 7.02 9.69 4.85
C TRP A 26 5.79 10.52 4.46
N GLY A 27 5.45 10.44 3.17
CA GLY A 27 4.34 11.19 2.59
C GLY A 27 4.77 12.50 1.92
N THR A 28 6.03 12.91 2.05
CA THR A 28 6.69 13.86 1.14
C THR A 28 8.16 13.46 0.90
N PRO A 29 8.49 12.82 -0.24
CA PRO A 29 7.59 12.47 -1.33
C PRO A 29 6.68 11.29 -0.98
N VAL A 30 5.74 10.98 -1.89
CA VAL A 30 4.81 9.85 -1.75
C VAL A 30 5.58 8.54 -1.54
N THR A 31 5.08 7.71 -0.62
CA THR A 31 5.67 6.42 -0.29
C THR A 31 4.65 5.32 -0.61
N LEU A 32 5.07 4.30 -1.36
CA LEU A 32 4.26 3.10 -1.58
C LEU A 32 4.72 1.99 -0.65
N LEU A 33 3.76 1.21 -0.14
CA LEU A 33 4.02 0.11 0.77
C LEU A 33 3.35 -1.17 0.25
N LEU A 34 4.07 -2.29 0.34
CA LEU A 34 3.50 -3.63 0.20
C LEU A 34 3.31 -4.22 1.59
N VAL A 35 2.07 -4.60 1.92
CA VAL A 35 1.77 -5.28 3.19
C VAL A 35 1.69 -6.78 2.94
N HIS A 36 2.42 -7.55 3.73
CA HIS A 36 2.44 -9.00 3.66
C HIS A 36 2.29 -9.61 5.06
N ASP A 37 1.81 -10.86 5.13
CA ASP A 37 1.91 -11.58 6.40
C ASP A 37 3.34 -12.08 6.64
N ARG A 38 3.64 -12.33 7.90
CA ARG A 38 4.84 -13.01 8.34
C ARG A 38 4.41 -14.00 9.41
N PRO A 39 4.63 -15.30 9.21
CA PRO A 39 4.34 -16.27 10.24
C PRO A 39 5.23 -16.05 11.46
N GLN A 40 4.64 -16.10 12.65
CA GLN A 40 5.39 -15.91 13.89
C GLN A 40 6.07 -17.22 14.31
N PRO A 41 7.36 -17.18 14.71
CA PRO A 41 8.11 -18.36 15.11
C PRO A 41 7.67 -18.94 16.46
N THR A 42 6.90 -18.20 17.28
CA THR A 42 6.64 -18.50 18.71
C THR A 42 5.40 -19.35 19.01
N GLY A 43 4.74 -19.93 18.01
CA GLY A 43 3.52 -20.73 18.25
C GLY A 43 2.26 -19.89 18.51
N ASP A 44 2.38 -18.56 18.38
CA ASP A 44 1.24 -17.67 18.32
C ASP A 44 0.42 -17.96 17.05
N PRO A 45 -0.91 -18.13 17.18
CA PRO A 45 -1.75 -18.52 16.04
C PRO A 45 -2.04 -17.36 15.09
N VAL A 46 -1.64 -16.13 15.42
CA VAL A 46 -1.94 -14.92 14.63
C VAL A 46 -0.70 -14.51 13.84
N PRO A 47 -0.74 -14.54 12.50
CA PRO A 47 0.34 -14.02 11.67
C PRO A 47 0.58 -12.54 11.96
N GLU A 48 1.84 -12.13 12.03
CA GLU A 48 2.21 -10.72 12.09
C GLU A 48 2.04 -10.13 10.68
N MET A 49 1.56 -8.90 10.55
CA MET A 49 1.60 -8.20 9.26
C MET A 49 2.72 -7.16 9.28
N ARG A 50 3.42 -7.06 8.15
CA ARG A 50 4.48 -6.08 7.96
C ARG A 50 4.31 -5.36 6.64
N SER A 51 4.69 -4.09 6.64
CA SER A 51 4.86 -3.30 5.43
C SER A 51 6.33 -3.25 5.01
N VAL A 52 6.58 -3.26 3.71
CA VAL A 52 7.87 -2.92 3.11
C VAL A 52 7.68 -1.80 2.10
N GLU A 53 8.60 -0.84 2.10
CA GLU A 53 8.59 0.25 1.14
C GLU A 53 8.85 -0.27 -0.29
N PHE A 54 8.02 0.15 -1.22
CA PHE A 54 8.25 0.00 -2.65
C PHE A 54 9.04 1.20 -3.16
N PRO A 55 10.23 1.00 -3.74
CA PRO A 55 11.06 2.12 -4.17
C PRO A 55 10.40 2.84 -5.35
N LEU A 56 10.15 4.15 -5.19
CA LEU A 56 9.72 5.04 -6.26
C LEU A 56 10.89 5.90 -6.74
N HIS A 57 11.03 6.07 -8.05
CA HIS A 57 12.00 7.01 -8.58
C HIS A 57 11.53 8.44 -8.34
N ARG A 58 12.43 9.29 -7.83
CA ARG A 58 12.09 10.69 -7.51
C ARG A 58 11.61 11.48 -8.74
N GLU A 59 12.13 11.17 -9.92
CA GLU A 59 11.72 11.82 -11.17
C GLU A 59 10.25 11.51 -11.51
N ASP A 60 9.80 10.29 -11.24
CA ASP A 60 8.42 9.86 -11.47
C ASP A 60 7.41 10.60 -10.58
N LEU A 61 7.85 11.02 -9.40
CA LEU A 61 7.08 11.79 -8.43
C LEU A 61 7.01 13.29 -8.75
N LEU A 62 8.03 13.82 -9.45
CA LEU A 62 8.14 15.24 -9.80
C LEU A 62 7.53 15.57 -11.17
N THR A 63 7.38 14.58 -12.04
CA THR A 63 7.02 14.77 -13.46
C THR A 63 5.55 14.52 -13.77
N ASP A 64 4.74 14.02 -12.83
CA ASP A 64 3.33 13.72 -13.08
C ASP A 64 2.41 14.83 -12.56
N PRO A 65 2.06 15.83 -13.39
CA PRO A 65 1.17 16.92 -12.98
C PRO A 65 -0.26 16.44 -12.67
N ALA A 66 -0.61 15.21 -13.07
CA ALA A 66 -1.91 14.62 -12.79
C ALA A 66 -1.96 13.90 -11.43
N GLY A 67 -0.83 13.86 -10.71
CA GLY A 67 -0.76 13.43 -9.32
C GLY A 67 -0.75 11.91 -9.12
N ILE A 68 -0.94 11.51 -7.86
CA ILE A 68 -0.82 10.13 -7.39
C ILE A 68 -1.69 9.14 -8.19
N PRO A 69 -2.97 9.42 -8.53
CA PRO A 69 -3.80 8.47 -9.27
C PRO A 69 -3.18 8.03 -10.61
N VAL A 70 -2.60 8.97 -11.36
CA VAL A 70 -1.99 8.66 -12.66
C VAL A 70 -0.68 7.91 -12.48
N LEU A 71 0.12 8.27 -11.48
CA LEU A 71 1.32 7.52 -11.11
C LEU A 71 1.01 6.03 -10.85
N LEU A 72 -0.03 5.72 -10.06
CA LEU A 72 -0.40 4.33 -9.75
C LEU A 72 -0.80 3.53 -11.00
N HIS A 73 -1.52 4.15 -11.93
CA HIS A 73 -1.86 3.52 -13.22
C HIS A 73 -0.64 3.34 -14.14
N ARG A 74 0.29 4.31 -14.15
CA ARG A 74 1.56 4.18 -14.88
C ARG A 74 2.39 3.03 -14.33
N LEU A 75 2.58 2.97 -13.02
CA LEU A 75 3.27 1.87 -12.34
C LEU A 75 2.64 0.52 -12.69
N THR A 76 1.31 0.42 -12.66
CA THR A 76 0.59 -0.79 -13.09
C THR A 76 0.98 -1.20 -14.50
N SER A 77 1.02 -0.25 -15.44
CA SER A 77 1.40 -0.52 -16.83
C SER A 77 2.86 -0.97 -16.95
N GLU A 78 3.75 -0.35 -16.19
CA GLU A 78 5.18 -0.67 -16.15
C GLU A 78 5.46 -2.04 -15.54
N LEU A 79 4.67 -2.49 -14.55
CA LEU A 79 4.77 -3.85 -14.00
C LEU A 79 4.51 -4.94 -15.05
N HIS A 80 3.77 -4.64 -16.12
CA HIS A 80 3.56 -5.57 -17.23
C HIS A 80 4.75 -5.60 -18.20
N GLN A 81 5.60 -4.56 -18.21
CA GLN A 81 6.75 -4.48 -19.11
C GLN A 81 7.92 -5.30 -18.58
N PRO A 82 8.52 -6.20 -19.38
CA PRO A 82 9.57 -7.12 -18.91
C PRO A 82 10.84 -6.42 -18.42
N ASN A 83 11.17 -5.26 -18.98
CA ASN A 83 12.41 -4.53 -18.67
C ASN A 83 12.18 -3.33 -17.75
N SER A 84 11.01 -3.23 -17.10
CA SER A 84 10.75 -2.13 -16.17
C SER A 84 11.59 -2.29 -14.89
N PRO A 85 12.21 -1.20 -14.39
CA PRO A 85 12.88 -1.20 -13.09
C PRO A 85 11.91 -1.56 -11.96
N TYR A 86 10.65 -1.10 -12.05
CA TYR A 86 9.62 -1.40 -11.06
C TYR A 86 9.21 -2.86 -11.05
N ARG A 87 9.12 -3.51 -12.22
CA ARG A 87 8.88 -4.96 -12.29
C ARG A 87 10.03 -5.74 -11.64
N THR A 88 11.28 -5.31 -11.88
CA THR A 88 12.48 -5.93 -11.27
C THR A 88 12.48 -5.74 -9.75
N ALA A 89 12.19 -4.54 -9.27
CA ALA A 89 12.07 -4.23 -7.84
C ALA A 89 10.96 -5.08 -7.19
N LEU A 90 9.79 -5.17 -7.82
CA LEU A 90 8.68 -5.97 -7.34
C LEU A 90 9.05 -7.46 -7.26
N HIS A 91 9.65 -8.04 -8.29
CA HIS A 91 10.13 -9.43 -8.24
C HIS A 91 11.13 -9.65 -7.11
N THR A 92 12.04 -8.69 -6.88
CA THR A 92 13.02 -8.78 -5.79
C THR A 92 12.33 -8.80 -4.42
N ILE A 93 11.37 -7.90 -4.20
CA ILE A 93 10.60 -7.81 -2.96
C ILE A 93 9.75 -9.08 -2.76
N LEU A 94 8.99 -9.51 -3.78
CA LEU A 94 8.20 -10.74 -3.72
C LEU A 94 9.08 -11.97 -3.46
N GLY A 95 10.27 -12.04 -4.05
CA GLY A 95 11.24 -13.10 -3.78
C GLY A 95 11.78 -13.06 -2.35
N LEU A 96 11.96 -11.88 -1.75
CA LEU A 96 12.32 -11.74 -0.33
C LEU A 96 11.17 -12.19 0.58
N ILE A 97 9.94 -11.76 0.30
CA ILE A 97 8.74 -12.14 1.04
C ILE A 97 8.57 -13.67 1.00
N ARG A 98 8.61 -14.29 -0.18
CA ARG A 98 8.46 -15.74 -0.34
C ARG A 98 9.56 -16.59 0.30
N ARG A 99 10.73 -16.01 0.58
CA ARG A 99 11.84 -16.72 1.24
C ARG A 99 11.62 -16.87 2.75
N THR A 100 10.62 -16.24 3.34
CA THR A 100 10.27 -16.52 4.74
C THR A 100 9.65 -17.91 4.85
N THR A 101 9.89 -18.60 5.97
CA THR A 101 9.28 -19.91 6.24
C THR A 101 8.39 -19.80 7.49
N PRO A 102 7.10 -20.21 7.41
CA PRO A 102 6.36 -20.51 6.17
C PRO A 102 6.23 -19.32 5.20
N ASP A 103 5.80 -19.62 3.98
CA ASP A 103 5.69 -18.65 2.89
C ASP A 103 4.80 -17.48 3.30
N ALA A 104 5.36 -16.27 3.24
CA ALA A 104 4.59 -15.04 3.37
C ALA A 104 3.86 -14.73 2.05
N ARG A 105 2.63 -14.23 2.16
CA ARG A 105 1.84 -13.74 1.03
C ARG A 105 1.67 -12.24 1.11
N LEU A 106 1.64 -11.61 -0.06
CA LEU A 106 1.20 -10.23 -0.18
C LEU A 106 -0.29 -10.14 0.12
N LEU A 107 -0.68 -9.13 0.90
CA LEU A 107 -2.04 -8.93 1.39
C LEU A 107 -2.64 -7.61 0.93
N ALA A 108 -1.85 -6.55 0.81
CA ALA A 108 -2.34 -5.24 0.42
C ALA A 108 -1.25 -4.37 -0.22
N TRP A 109 -1.69 -3.38 -1.00
CA TRP A 109 -0.89 -2.21 -1.36
C TRP A 109 -1.40 -1.00 -0.60
N ALA A 110 -0.50 -0.13 -0.15
CA ALA A 110 -0.83 1.14 0.46
C ALA A 110 -0.02 2.29 -0.14
N THR A 111 -0.60 3.49 -0.18
CA THR A 111 0.06 4.74 -0.56
C THR A 111 -0.02 5.73 0.58
N CYS A 112 1.12 6.20 1.05
CA CYS A 112 1.25 7.24 2.07
C CYS A 112 1.65 8.56 1.40
N TYR A 113 0.85 9.60 1.62
CA TYR A 113 1.04 10.90 0.99
C TYR A 113 0.49 12.04 1.83
N THR A 114 0.98 13.24 1.55
CA THR A 114 0.42 14.48 2.12
C THR A 114 -0.59 15.06 1.14
N ASP A 115 -1.76 15.40 1.63
CA ASP A 115 -2.85 16.04 0.90
C ASP A 115 -3.13 17.41 1.51
N THR A 116 -3.63 18.34 0.70
CA THR A 116 -4.14 19.64 1.17
C THR A 116 -5.58 19.74 0.71
N PRO A 117 -6.54 19.24 1.52
CA PRO A 117 -7.93 19.16 1.09
C PRO A 117 -8.46 20.53 0.69
N THR A 118 -9.25 20.58 -0.38
CA THR A 118 -9.75 21.84 -0.92
C THR A 118 -10.51 22.63 0.14
N GLY A 119 -10.11 23.89 0.37
CA GLY A 119 -10.73 24.76 1.36
C GLY A 119 -10.22 24.60 2.79
N GLN A 120 -9.24 23.72 3.03
CA GLN A 120 -8.53 23.60 4.30
C GLN A 120 -7.06 24.02 4.12
N PRO A 121 -6.55 24.95 4.95
CA PRO A 121 -5.14 25.34 4.88
C PRO A 121 -4.21 24.29 5.49
N GLN A 122 -4.75 23.34 6.26
CA GLN A 122 -3.97 22.32 6.95
C GLN A 122 -3.67 21.15 6.03
N GLN A 123 -2.39 20.81 5.96
CA GLN A 123 -1.94 19.57 5.36
C GLN A 123 -2.38 18.38 6.21
N VAL A 124 -2.80 17.33 5.54
CA VAL A 124 -3.22 16.07 6.16
C VAL A 124 -2.37 14.95 5.60
N ARG A 125 -1.91 14.05 6.46
CA ARG A 125 -1.27 12.82 6.01
C ARG A 125 -2.35 11.78 5.77
N ARG A 126 -2.27 11.11 4.62
CA ARG A 126 -3.21 10.08 4.22
C ARG A 126 -2.48 8.79 3.91
N ILE A 127 -3.07 7.68 4.33
CA ILE A 127 -2.72 6.35 3.83
C ILE A 127 -3.98 5.75 3.24
N ASP A 128 -4.00 5.56 1.92
CA ASP A 128 -5.03 4.75 1.27
C ASP A 128 -4.43 3.36 0.99
N ALA A 129 -5.16 2.30 1.33
CA ALA A 129 -4.72 0.93 1.06
C ALA A 129 -5.85 0.07 0.48
N VAL A 130 -5.48 -0.92 -0.32
CA VAL A 130 -6.40 -1.91 -0.89
C VAL A 130 -5.85 -3.31 -0.61
N ASP A 131 -6.70 -4.16 -0.02
CA ASP A 131 -6.36 -5.56 0.26
C ASP A 131 -6.79 -6.53 -0.86
N THR A 132 -6.40 -7.80 -0.74
CA THR A 132 -6.70 -8.85 -1.74
C THR A 132 -8.18 -9.18 -1.91
N ASP A 133 -9.07 -8.63 -1.05
CA ASP A 133 -10.52 -8.73 -1.21
C ASP A 133 -11.14 -7.44 -1.78
N ASP A 134 -10.31 -6.53 -2.30
CA ASP A 134 -10.69 -5.20 -2.79
C ASP A 134 -11.32 -4.29 -1.72
N ARG A 135 -11.06 -4.54 -0.42
CA ARG A 135 -11.47 -3.58 0.63
C ARG A 135 -10.58 -2.36 0.62
N LEU A 136 -11.18 -1.20 0.80
CA LEU A 136 -10.47 0.08 0.92
C LEU A 136 -10.26 0.43 2.40
N TYR A 137 -9.03 0.80 2.73
CA TYR A 137 -8.66 1.36 4.03
C TYR A 137 -8.19 2.79 3.82
N GLN A 138 -8.74 3.73 4.58
CA GLN A 138 -8.36 5.13 4.52
C GLN A 138 -8.00 5.62 5.90
N LEU A 139 -6.72 5.85 6.11
CA LEU A 139 -6.20 6.50 7.29
C LEU A 139 -5.96 7.96 6.97
N THR A 140 -6.51 8.87 7.78
CA THR A 140 -6.27 10.31 7.68
C THR A 140 -5.82 10.84 9.02
N ARG A 141 -4.70 11.56 9.04
CA ARG A 141 -4.21 12.28 10.22
C ARG A 141 -4.04 13.75 9.89
N LEU A 142 -4.68 14.61 10.65
CA LEU A 142 -4.44 16.05 10.60
C LEU A 142 -3.06 16.35 11.18
N CYS A 143 -2.30 17.25 10.54
CA CYS A 143 -1.00 17.65 11.05
C CYS A 143 -1.15 18.28 12.46
N GLY A 144 -0.46 17.72 13.45
CA GLY A 144 -0.55 18.13 14.85
C GLY A 144 -1.59 17.38 15.69
N GLU A 145 -2.30 16.40 15.13
CA GLU A 145 -3.17 15.51 15.91
C GLU A 145 -2.51 14.17 16.25
N ASP A 146 -2.78 13.71 17.47
CA ASP A 146 -2.22 12.46 18.00
C ASP A 146 -2.91 11.20 17.47
N HIS A 147 -4.19 11.32 17.05
CA HIS A 147 -5.04 10.19 16.71
C HIS A 147 -5.46 10.23 15.24
N PRO A 148 -5.04 9.25 14.42
CA PRO A 148 -5.50 9.17 13.05
C PRO A 148 -6.94 8.62 13.01
N LEU A 149 -7.72 9.08 12.03
CA LEU A 149 -9.02 8.53 11.69
C LEU A 149 -8.84 7.41 10.67
N LEU A 150 -9.39 6.24 10.94
CA LEU A 150 -9.38 5.10 10.00
C LEU A 150 -10.81 4.75 9.58
N ALA A 151 -11.05 4.75 8.27
CA ALA A 151 -12.23 4.17 7.65
C ALA A 151 -11.86 2.88 6.91
N VAL A 152 -12.72 1.87 7.01
CA VAL A 152 -12.60 0.62 6.25
C VAL A 152 -13.91 0.41 5.51
N GLU A 153 -13.84 0.32 4.19
CA GLU A 153 -14.98 0.10 3.30
C GLU A 153 -14.86 -1.29 2.67
N ASP A 154 -15.75 -2.19 3.07
CA ASP A 154 -15.83 -3.55 2.50
C ASP A 154 -16.28 -3.54 1.03
N THR A 155 -16.99 -2.49 0.62
CA THR A 155 -17.54 -2.33 -0.74
C THR A 155 -17.44 -0.86 -1.14
N PRO A 156 -16.28 -0.41 -1.62
CA PRO A 156 -16.04 1.00 -1.89
C PRO A 156 -17.00 1.53 -2.95
N ASP A 157 -17.66 2.66 -2.67
CA ASP A 157 -18.51 3.33 -3.66
C ASP A 157 -17.63 3.87 -4.79
N PRO A 158 -17.82 3.45 -6.07
CA PRO A 158 -17.03 3.97 -7.19
C PRO A 158 -17.07 5.50 -7.33
N HIS A 159 -18.08 6.17 -6.78
CA HIS A 159 -18.22 7.63 -6.79
C HIS A 159 -17.74 8.31 -5.50
N GLY A 160 -17.55 7.55 -4.42
CA GLY A 160 -17.11 8.06 -3.11
C GLY A 160 -15.68 7.69 -2.74
N ALA A 161 -15.12 6.65 -3.34
CA ALA A 161 -13.77 6.18 -3.13
C ALA A 161 -12.72 7.24 -3.55
N PRO A 162 -11.55 7.28 -2.89
CA PRO A 162 -10.48 8.18 -3.27
C PRO A 162 -9.97 7.84 -4.68
N ALA A 163 -9.48 8.85 -5.40
CA ALA A 163 -8.95 8.67 -6.75
C ALA A 163 -7.75 7.71 -6.84
N THR A 164 -7.11 7.40 -5.70
CA THR A 164 -6.04 6.41 -5.57
C THR A 164 -6.55 4.97 -5.65
N TYR A 165 -7.81 4.71 -5.29
CA TYR A 165 -8.37 3.36 -5.17
C TYR A 165 -8.28 2.54 -6.48
N PRO A 166 -8.70 3.04 -7.66
CA PRO A 166 -8.60 2.28 -8.90
C PRO A 166 -7.16 1.90 -9.26
N GLY A 167 -6.21 2.80 -8.99
CA GLY A 167 -4.79 2.57 -9.22
C GLY A 167 -4.20 1.51 -8.27
N LEU A 168 -4.56 1.56 -6.99
CA LEU A 168 -4.13 0.57 -5.98
C LEU A 168 -4.69 -0.82 -6.27
N SER A 169 -5.98 -0.94 -6.59
CA SER A 169 -6.59 -2.23 -6.97
C SER A 169 -5.92 -2.80 -8.23
N ALA A 170 -5.63 -1.94 -9.23
CA ALA A 170 -4.94 -2.36 -10.44
C ALA A 170 -3.49 -2.83 -10.17
N LEU A 171 -2.76 -2.17 -9.27
CA LEU A 171 -1.43 -2.59 -8.82
C LEU A 171 -1.46 -3.96 -8.12
N LEU A 172 -2.43 -4.17 -7.24
CA LEU A 172 -2.59 -5.44 -6.53
C LEU A 172 -2.89 -6.59 -7.51
N ALA A 173 -3.82 -6.37 -8.44
CA ALA A 173 -4.13 -7.33 -9.49
C ALA A 173 -2.94 -7.64 -10.41
N ALA A 174 -2.16 -6.62 -10.79
CA ALA A 174 -0.94 -6.81 -11.58
C ALA A 174 0.11 -7.61 -10.80
N THR A 175 0.25 -7.35 -9.50
CA THR A 175 1.19 -8.03 -8.62
C THR A 175 0.87 -9.53 -8.50
N ALA A 176 -0.41 -9.88 -8.37
CA ALA A 176 -0.84 -11.29 -8.35
C ALA A 176 -0.42 -12.04 -9.62
N ARG A 177 -0.56 -11.41 -10.80
CA ARG A 177 -0.11 -12.01 -12.08
C ARG A 177 1.40 -12.18 -12.16
N VAL A 178 2.17 -11.22 -11.64
CA VAL A 178 3.64 -11.30 -11.58
C VAL A 178 4.08 -12.42 -10.63
N ALA A 179 3.36 -12.59 -9.52
CA ALA A 179 3.55 -13.66 -8.57
C ALA A 179 3.30 -15.05 -9.19
N ASP A 180 2.28 -15.19 -10.03
CA ASP A 180 1.91 -16.45 -10.69
C ASP A 180 2.80 -16.78 -11.91
N GLY A 181 3.24 -15.76 -12.65
CA GLY A 181 4.07 -15.90 -13.86
C GLY A 181 5.55 -16.19 -13.60
N GLY A 182 6.00 -16.23 -12.33
CA GLY A 182 7.39 -16.51 -11.93
C GLY A 182 7.79 -18.00 -11.96
N ALA A 183 6.98 -18.87 -12.56
CA ALA A 183 7.21 -20.32 -12.65
C ALA A 183 7.58 -20.80 -14.08
N ALA A 184 8.18 -19.94 -14.90
CA ALA A 184 8.65 -20.30 -16.25
C ALA A 184 10.18 -20.33 -16.33
#